data_AF-A0A9D9C4P8-F1
#
_entry.id   AF-A0A9D9C4P8-F1
#
_cell.length_a   1.000
_cell.length_b   1.000
_cell.length_c   1.000
_cell.angle_alpha   90.00
_cell.angle_beta   90.00
_cell.angle_gamma   90.00
#
_symmetry.space_group_name_H-M   'P 1'
#
loop_
_entity.id
_entity.type
_entity.pdbx_description
1 polymer ?
#
loop_
_entity_poly.entity_id
_entity_poly.type
_entity_poly.pdbx_seq_one_letter_code
_entity_poly.pdbx_strand_id
1 'polypeptide(L)'
;MKKNRFLVMALTCVALCGCGGKEKSIDNAELFKSAKNDAEKVAIVMKSATPDSVARFICNTALGLNKGVSIDTLQSAVLYAYEHYADENLMKFSDEFDNYSSSLPLAQKMKIMSLAALTDPDGLGYKLGIEYAIQIRDNAMTLKEIDRDMAELKKACGDDTEMYDRVLNGLSIALSMPEFADLPKEVIEKYTHAPAIKVKRATVVAPVEEEAVATPEEVTADTIQ
;
A
#
# COMPACT_ATOMS: atom_id res chain seq x y z
N MET A 1 44.82 57.63 -7.62
CA MET A 1 44.67 58.75 -6.66
C MET A 1 43.48 58.48 -5.74
N LYS A 2 43.67 58.63 -4.41
CA LYS A 2 42.66 58.74 -3.30
C LYS A 2 41.72 57.52 -3.05
N LYS A 3 41.88 56.71 -2.00
CA LYS A 3 41.54 56.84 -0.55
C LYS A 3 40.03 56.97 -0.21
N ASN A 4 39.53 55.93 0.49
CA ASN A 4 38.42 55.81 1.48
C ASN A 4 36.99 56.17 1.01
N ARG A 5 35.89 55.52 1.46
CA ARG A 5 35.45 55.21 2.83
C ARG A 5 34.33 54.15 2.87
N PHE A 6 34.24 53.47 4.01
CA PHE A 6 33.10 52.73 4.56
C PHE A 6 31.74 53.41 4.35
N LEU A 7 30.71 52.61 4.05
CA LEU A 7 29.34 52.80 4.58
C LEU A 7 28.64 51.43 4.67
N VAL A 8 28.56 50.88 5.88
CA VAL A 8 27.63 49.81 6.24
C VAL A 8 26.28 50.48 6.49
N MET A 9 25.27 50.13 5.71
CA MET A 9 23.89 50.56 5.95
C MET A 9 23.00 49.31 5.93
N ALA A 10 22.76 48.78 7.12
CA ALA A 10 21.65 47.89 7.38
C ALA A 10 20.37 48.74 7.51
N LEU A 11 19.33 48.42 6.75
CA LEU A 11 17.96 48.70 7.17
C LEU A 11 17.01 47.61 6.66
N THR A 12 16.54 46.85 7.64
CA THR A 12 15.57 45.77 7.63
C THR A 12 14.18 46.27 7.25
N CYS A 13 13.47 45.55 6.37
CA CYS A 13 12.00 45.53 6.31
C CYS A 13 11.53 44.27 5.55
N VAL A 14 11.65 43.10 6.18
CA VAL A 14 10.90 41.90 5.77
C VAL A 14 9.65 41.85 6.64
N ALA A 15 8.57 42.45 6.17
CA ALA A 15 7.23 42.19 6.70
C ALA A 15 6.70 40.94 5.99
N LEU A 16 7.10 39.77 6.47
CA LEU A 16 6.35 38.54 6.20
C LEU A 16 5.13 38.58 7.13
N CYS A 17 3.95 38.67 6.53
CA CYS A 17 2.68 38.34 7.17
C CYS A 17 2.72 36.88 7.64
N GLY A 18 3.27 36.66 8.83
CA GLY A 18 3.10 35.43 9.57
C GLY A 18 1.70 35.41 10.15
N CYS A 19 0.76 34.78 9.43
CA CYS A 19 -0.44 34.22 10.05
C CYS A 19 0.01 33.08 10.99
N GLY A 20 0.49 33.47 12.18
CA GLY A 20 0.81 32.57 13.28
C GLY A 20 -0.47 32.07 13.94
N GLY A 21 -1.24 31.24 13.22
CA GLY A 21 -2.17 30.33 13.85
C GLY A 21 -1.36 29.19 14.43
N LYS A 22 -1.26 29.11 15.76
CA LYS A 22 -0.81 27.87 16.41
C LYS A 22 -1.86 26.81 16.07
N GLU A 23 -1.59 25.96 15.10
CA GLU A 23 -2.31 24.70 14.96
C GLU A 23 -2.16 23.96 16.30
N LYS A 24 -3.28 23.78 17.00
CA LYS A 24 -3.32 22.81 18.09
C LYS A 24 -3.10 21.46 17.44
N SER A 25 -1.91 20.88 17.62
CA SER A 25 -1.68 19.49 17.24
C SER A 25 -2.69 18.63 18.01
N ILE A 26 -3.65 18.04 17.31
CA ILE A 26 -4.59 17.11 17.92
C ILE A 26 -3.80 15.85 18.28
N ASP A 27 -3.87 15.41 19.53
CA ASP A 27 -3.30 14.13 19.94
C ASP A 27 -4.17 13.02 19.38
N ASN A 28 -3.64 12.25 18.42
CA ASN A 28 -4.33 11.12 17.82
C ASN A 28 -4.74 10.08 18.87
N ALA A 29 -3.92 9.84 19.90
CA ALA A 29 -4.26 8.86 20.93
C ALA A 29 -5.51 9.26 21.71
N GLU A 30 -5.69 10.56 21.94
CA GLU A 30 -6.90 11.11 22.56
C GLU A 30 -8.08 11.11 21.58
N LEU A 31 -7.85 11.54 20.33
CA LEU A 31 -8.88 11.61 19.28
C LEU A 31 -9.53 10.24 19.00
N PHE A 32 -8.72 9.18 18.97
CA PHE A 32 -9.16 7.83 18.64
C PHE A 32 -9.41 6.95 19.86
N LYS A 33 -9.30 7.49 21.09
CA LYS A 33 -9.45 6.73 22.34
C LYS A 33 -10.78 5.96 22.45
N SER A 34 -11.85 6.49 21.86
CA SER A 34 -13.17 5.87 21.88
C SER A 34 -13.43 4.90 20.73
N ALA A 35 -12.57 4.86 19.70
CA ALA A 35 -12.76 4.00 18.54
C ALA A 35 -12.38 2.55 18.88
N LYS A 36 -13.29 1.63 18.60
CA LYS A 36 -13.14 0.19 18.91
C LYS A 36 -12.61 -0.63 17.74
N ASN A 37 -12.73 -0.13 16.53
CA ASN A 37 -12.33 -0.80 15.29
C ASN A 37 -11.87 0.22 14.24
N ASP A 38 -11.33 -0.26 13.12
CA ASP A 38 -10.76 0.61 12.08
C ASP A 38 -11.83 1.39 11.30
N ALA A 39 -13.03 0.82 11.13
CA ALA A 39 -14.18 1.54 10.57
C ALA A 39 -14.55 2.77 11.42
N GLU A 40 -14.59 2.65 12.75
CA GLU A 40 -14.86 3.77 13.66
C GLU A 40 -13.75 4.84 13.62
N LYS A 41 -12.48 4.45 13.45
CA LYS A 41 -11.38 5.40 13.26
C LYS A 41 -11.58 6.19 11.96
N VAL A 42 -11.93 5.53 10.87
CA VAL A 42 -12.24 6.20 9.59
C VAL A 42 -13.44 7.11 9.73
N ALA A 43 -14.51 6.66 10.40
CA ALA A 43 -15.70 7.46 10.67
C ALA A 43 -15.39 8.76 11.44
N ILE A 44 -14.42 8.74 12.36
CA ILE A 44 -13.97 9.93 13.08
C ILE A 44 -13.30 10.92 12.11
N VAL A 45 -12.38 10.45 11.25
CA VAL A 45 -11.65 11.31 10.31
C VAL A 45 -12.57 11.90 9.24
N MET A 46 -13.51 11.10 8.73
CA MET A 46 -14.49 11.53 7.71
C MET A 46 -15.36 12.71 8.16
N LYS A 47 -15.51 12.97 9.47
CA LYS A 47 -16.28 14.12 9.98
C LYS A 47 -15.63 15.47 9.69
N SER A 48 -14.32 15.49 9.42
CA SER A 48 -13.56 16.75 9.35
C SER A 48 -12.51 16.79 8.24
N ALA A 49 -12.32 15.69 7.49
CA ALA A 49 -11.33 15.59 6.42
C ALA A 49 -11.98 15.43 5.05
N THR A 50 -11.25 15.80 4.00
CA THR A 50 -11.66 15.54 2.62
C THR A 50 -11.46 14.06 2.25
N PRO A 51 -12.16 13.53 1.22
CA PRO A 51 -12.02 12.14 0.81
C PRO A 51 -10.58 11.72 0.48
N ASP A 52 -9.81 12.58 -0.18
CA ASP A 52 -8.39 12.38 -0.48
C ASP A 52 -7.53 12.32 0.80
N SER A 53 -7.81 13.19 1.77
CA SER A 53 -7.12 13.16 3.08
C SER A 53 -7.47 11.90 3.87
N VAL A 54 -8.68 11.38 3.74
CA VAL A 54 -9.07 10.09 4.34
C VAL A 54 -8.31 8.93 3.71
N ALA A 55 -8.17 8.89 2.38
CA ALA A 55 -7.36 7.87 1.70
C ALA A 55 -5.91 7.86 2.19
N ARG A 56 -5.26 9.04 2.26
CA ARG A 56 -3.91 9.19 2.81
C ARG A 56 -3.82 8.81 4.28
N PHE A 57 -4.80 9.19 5.09
CA PHE A 57 -4.87 8.80 6.49
C PHE A 57 -4.88 7.28 6.62
N ILE A 58 -5.72 6.57 5.85
CA ILE A 58 -5.82 5.12 5.92
C ILE A 58 -4.47 4.47 5.60
N CYS A 59 -3.86 4.83 4.47
CA CYS A 59 -2.56 4.28 4.07
C CYS A 59 -1.46 4.59 5.09
N ASN A 60 -1.33 5.85 5.53
CA ASN A 60 -0.29 6.25 6.48
C ASN A 60 -0.45 5.59 7.84
N THR A 61 -1.70 5.43 8.29
CA THR A 61 -1.98 4.78 9.58
C THR A 61 -1.73 3.28 9.51
N ALA A 62 -2.10 2.61 8.41
CA ALA A 62 -1.77 1.20 8.17
C ALA A 62 -0.25 0.97 8.10
N LEU A 63 0.49 1.93 7.54
CA LEU A 63 1.95 1.91 7.53
C LEU A 63 2.58 2.19 8.90
N GLY A 64 1.82 2.73 9.87
CA GLY A 64 2.32 3.11 11.19
C GLY A 64 3.01 4.48 11.22
N LEU A 65 2.78 5.32 10.21
CA LEU A 65 3.35 6.66 10.09
C LEU A 65 2.61 7.69 10.96
N ASN A 66 1.33 7.42 11.24
CA ASN A 66 0.52 8.25 12.14
C ASN A 66 0.69 7.78 13.59
N LYS A 67 1.49 8.50 14.38
CA LYS A 67 1.69 8.18 15.80
C LYS A 67 0.36 8.27 16.56
N GLY A 68 0.16 7.38 17.52
CA GLY A 68 -1.02 7.36 18.39
C GLY A 68 -2.26 6.72 17.78
N VAL A 69 -2.19 6.19 16.56
CA VAL A 69 -3.28 5.43 15.92
C VAL A 69 -2.71 4.34 15.01
N SER A 70 -3.35 3.17 14.97
CA SER A 70 -3.05 2.09 14.02
C SER A 70 -4.29 1.76 13.19
N ILE A 71 -4.08 1.21 11.99
CA ILE A 71 -5.11 0.49 11.24
C ILE A 71 -4.55 -0.91 11.08
N ASP A 72 -5.24 -1.88 11.67
CA ASP A 72 -4.79 -3.26 11.76
C ASP A 72 -5.44 -4.12 10.67
N THR A 73 -6.65 -3.75 10.25
CA THR A 73 -7.43 -4.36 9.18
C THR A 73 -7.72 -3.33 8.09
N LEU A 74 -6.81 -3.24 7.12
CA LEU A 74 -6.91 -2.28 6.01
C LEU A 74 -8.24 -2.41 5.25
N GLN A 75 -8.72 -3.64 5.02
CA GLN A 75 -9.99 -3.89 4.33
C GLN A 75 -11.17 -3.28 5.09
N SER A 76 -11.20 -3.37 6.41
CA SER A 76 -12.31 -2.81 7.21
C SER A 76 -12.32 -1.29 7.14
N ALA A 77 -11.14 -0.65 7.19
CA ALA A 77 -11.01 0.80 7.04
C ALA A 77 -11.46 1.27 5.66
N VAL A 78 -10.99 0.60 4.60
CA VAL A 78 -11.25 0.97 3.21
C VAL A 78 -12.71 0.70 2.84
N LEU A 79 -13.27 -0.46 3.22
CA LEU A 79 -14.66 -0.80 2.98
C LEU A 79 -15.61 0.21 3.62
N TYR A 80 -15.31 0.67 4.85
CA TYR A 80 -16.12 1.70 5.50
C TYR A 80 -16.21 2.98 4.66
N ALA A 81 -15.08 3.45 4.10
CA ALA A 81 -15.06 4.62 3.23
C ALA A 81 -15.85 4.38 1.94
N TYR A 82 -15.71 3.20 1.31
CA TYR A 82 -16.49 2.81 0.12
C TYR A 82 -18.00 2.78 0.36
N GLU A 83 -18.43 2.35 1.55
CA GLU A 83 -19.85 2.27 1.92
C GLU A 83 -20.47 3.64 2.27
N HIS A 84 -19.65 4.61 2.67
CA HIS A 84 -20.13 5.89 3.22
C HIS A 84 -19.87 7.11 2.32
N TYR A 85 -18.96 7.00 1.36
CA TYR A 85 -18.83 7.99 0.28
C TYR A 85 -19.73 7.63 -0.90
N ALA A 86 -20.22 8.65 -1.59
CA ALA A 86 -20.98 8.53 -2.82
C ALA A 86 -20.49 9.55 -3.86
N ASP A 87 -20.84 9.29 -5.13
CA ASP A 87 -20.62 10.20 -6.25
C ASP A 87 -19.17 10.73 -6.35
N GLU A 88 -19.01 12.05 -6.44
CA GLU A 88 -17.70 12.71 -6.57
C GLU A 88 -16.77 12.44 -5.38
N ASN A 89 -17.32 12.29 -4.17
CA ASN A 89 -16.51 11.99 -2.99
C ASN A 89 -15.96 10.57 -3.04
N LEU A 90 -16.76 9.62 -3.54
CA LEU A 90 -16.32 8.25 -3.74
C LEU A 90 -15.22 8.18 -4.81
N MET A 91 -15.39 8.90 -5.92
CA MET A 91 -14.37 8.99 -6.97
C MET A 91 -13.06 9.57 -6.42
N LYS A 92 -13.11 10.70 -5.71
CA LYS A 92 -11.93 11.33 -5.09
C LYS A 92 -11.23 10.40 -4.11
N PHE A 93 -11.98 9.70 -3.26
CA PHE A 93 -11.41 8.74 -2.33
C PHE A 93 -10.71 7.60 -3.07
N SER A 94 -11.39 6.99 -4.05
CA SER A 94 -10.91 5.81 -4.78
C SER A 94 -9.65 6.16 -5.57
N ASP A 95 -9.69 7.25 -6.33
CA ASP A 95 -8.56 7.72 -7.14
C ASP A 95 -7.36 8.04 -6.25
N GLU A 96 -7.57 8.74 -5.12
CA GLU A 96 -6.46 9.06 -4.21
C GLU A 96 -5.91 7.80 -3.53
N PHE A 97 -6.77 6.85 -3.14
CA PHE A 97 -6.30 5.61 -2.50
C PHE A 97 -5.42 4.80 -3.45
N ASP A 98 -5.86 4.62 -4.69
CA ASP A 98 -5.13 3.88 -5.72
C ASP A 98 -3.84 4.61 -6.10
N ASN A 99 -3.89 5.91 -6.35
CA ASN A 99 -2.72 6.71 -6.70
C ASN A 99 -1.70 6.77 -5.55
N TYR A 100 -2.16 7.03 -4.33
CA TYR A 100 -1.28 7.15 -3.18
C TYR A 100 -0.60 5.80 -2.89
N SER A 101 -1.37 4.72 -2.80
CA SER A 101 -0.82 3.37 -2.54
C SER A 101 0.14 2.91 -3.64
N SER A 102 -0.16 3.22 -4.91
CA SER A 102 0.71 2.90 -6.04
C SER A 102 2.01 3.71 -6.06
N SER A 103 1.99 4.93 -5.50
CA SER A 103 3.18 5.81 -5.41
C SER A 103 4.13 5.46 -4.26
N LEU A 104 3.73 4.57 -3.35
CA LEU A 104 4.54 4.23 -2.18
C LEU A 104 5.87 3.56 -2.55
N PRO A 105 6.92 3.75 -1.75
CA PRO A 105 8.14 2.96 -1.84
C PRO A 105 7.86 1.46 -1.76
N LEU A 106 8.69 0.64 -2.42
CA LEU A 106 8.47 -0.80 -2.59
C LEU A 106 8.15 -1.53 -1.28
N ALA A 107 8.92 -1.27 -0.22
CA ALA A 107 8.72 -1.88 1.09
C ALA A 107 7.35 -1.51 1.74
N GLN A 108 6.90 -0.28 1.53
CA GLN A 108 5.62 0.21 2.06
C GLN A 108 4.46 -0.36 1.22
N LYS A 109 4.63 -0.42 -0.10
CA LYS A 109 3.68 -1.06 -1.01
C LYS A 109 3.47 -2.54 -0.65
N MET A 110 4.55 -3.28 -0.39
CA MET A 110 4.48 -4.65 0.13
C MET A 110 3.60 -4.73 1.38
N LYS A 111 3.80 -3.83 2.34
CA LYS A 111 3.02 -3.81 3.58
C LYS A 111 1.54 -3.54 3.32
N ILE A 112 1.20 -2.54 2.50
CA ILE A 112 -0.19 -2.24 2.13
C ILE A 112 -0.84 -3.42 1.42
N MET A 113 -0.17 -4.00 0.43
CA MET A 113 -0.70 -5.14 -0.32
C MET A 113 -0.80 -6.41 0.53
N SER A 114 0.12 -6.64 1.45
CA SER A 114 0.04 -7.74 2.42
C SER A 114 -1.11 -7.55 3.39
N LEU A 115 -1.40 -6.31 3.82
CA LEU A 115 -2.57 -6.02 4.62
C LEU A 115 -3.86 -6.19 3.82
N ALA A 116 -3.83 -6.00 2.50
CA ALA A 116 -4.97 -6.17 1.60
C ALA A 116 -5.20 -7.64 1.15
N ALA A 117 -4.15 -8.46 1.07
CA ALA A 117 -4.20 -9.84 0.59
C ALA A 117 -4.49 -10.83 1.72
N LEU A 118 -5.50 -11.68 1.55
CA LEU A 118 -5.90 -12.65 2.58
C LEU A 118 -5.26 -14.05 2.45
N THR A 119 -4.61 -14.43 1.34
CA THR A 119 -4.28 -15.87 1.19
C THR A 119 -3.21 -16.31 0.17
N ASP A 120 -2.53 -15.44 -0.59
CA ASP A 120 -1.58 -15.87 -1.64
C ASP A 120 -0.24 -15.10 -1.62
N PRO A 121 0.77 -15.58 -0.88
CA PRO A 121 2.10 -14.98 -0.84
C PRO A 121 2.84 -15.00 -2.19
N ASP A 122 2.64 -16.05 -2.99
CA ASP A 122 3.28 -16.19 -4.30
C ASP A 122 2.69 -15.18 -5.30
N GLY A 123 1.36 -15.08 -5.34
CA GLY A 123 0.65 -14.06 -6.12
C GLY A 123 0.97 -12.64 -5.67
N LEU A 124 1.15 -12.41 -4.37
CA LEU A 124 1.55 -11.12 -3.81
C LEU A 124 2.95 -10.72 -4.30
N GLY A 125 3.95 -11.60 -4.16
CA GLY A 125 5.32 -11.29 -4.59
C GLY A 125 5.43 -11.08 -6.10
N TYR A 126 4.72 -11.88 -6.89
CA TYR A 126 4.64 -11.71 -8.35
C TYR A 126 4.04 -10.34 -8.73
N LYS A 127 2.87 -10.01 -8.17
CA LYS A 127 2.19 -8.73 -8.44
C LYS A 127 3.06 -7.54 -8.04
N LEU A 128 3.68 -7.60 -6.86
CA LEU A 128 4.55 -6.53 -6.38
C LEU A 128 5.79 -6.34 -7.28
N GLY A 129 6.38 -7.42 -7.77
CA GLY A 129 7.52 -7.35 -8.69
C GLY A 129 7.18 -6.68 -10.03
N ILE A 130 5.99 -6.98 -10.59
CA ILE A 130 5.51 -6.33 -11.82
C ILE A 130 5.20 -4.85 -11.59
N GLU A 131 4.46 -4.53 -10.52
CA GLU A 131 4.15 -3.13 -10.18
C GLU A 131 5.41 -2.32 -9.96
N TYR A 132 6.45 -2.94 -9.42
CA TYR A 132 7.74 -2.28 -9.25
C TYR A 132 8.48 -2.07 -10.57
N ALA A 133 8.40 -2.99 -11.53
CA ALA A 133 8.94 -2.76 -12.88
C ALA A 133 8.26 -1.58 -13.58
N ILE A 134 6.93 -1.46 -13.43
CA ILE A 134 6.17 -0.29 -13.90
C ILE A 134 6.67 0.98 -13.22
N GLN A 135 6.85 0.96 -11.90
CA GLN A 135 7.37 2.09 -11.14
C GLN A 135 8.79 2.51 -11.56
N ILE A 136 9.67 1.54 -11.87
CA ILE A 136 11.01 1.79 -12.39
C ILE A 136 10.92 2.56 -13.71
N ARG A 137 10.06 2.09 -14.62
CA ARG A 137 9.88 2.71 -15.94
C ARG A 137 9.27 4.10 -15.84
N ASP A 138 8.14 4.22 -15.13
CA ASP A 138 7.35 5.45 -15.06
C ASP A 138 8.10 6.58 -14.36
N ASN A 139 8.94 6.26 -13.37
CA ASN A 139 9.78 7.24 -12.68
C ASN A 139 11.21 7.34 -13.21
N ALA A 140 11.55 6.63 -14.29
CA ALA A 140 12.89 6.55 -14.86
C ALA A 140 13.98 6.30 -13.80
N MET A 141 13.74 5.34 -12.90
CA MET A 141 14.62 5.07 -11.76
C MET A 141 16.01 4.61 -12.20
N THR A 142 17.03 5.10 -11.51
CA THR A 142 18.41 4.66 -11.68
C THR A 142 18.68 3.35 -10.96
N LEU A 143 19.71 2.61 -11.39
CA LEU A 143 20.16 1.38 -10.71
C LEU A 143 20.41 1.59 -9.21
N LYS A 144 20.94 2.75 -8.82
CA LYS A 144 21.22 3.11 -7.43
C LYS A 144 19.93 3.25 -6.60
N GLU A 145 18.90 3.85 -7.16
CA GLU A 145 17.60 3.98 -6.49
C GLU A 145 16.95 2.61 -6.33
N ILE A 146 17.04 1.78 -7.37
CA ILE A 146 16.52 0.42 -7.34
C ILE A 146 17.21 -0.42 -6.27
N ASP A 147 18.55 -0.33 -6.18
CA ASP A 147 19.33 -1.03 -5.16
C ASP A 147 18.96 -0.60 -3.73
N ARG A 148 18.70 0.69 -3.53
CA ARG A 148 18.25 1.21 -2.23
C ARG A 148 16.89 0.62 -1.88
N ASP A 149 15.93 0.69 -2.79
CA ASP A 149 14.57 0.20 -2.57
C ASP A 149 14.55 -1.32 -2.33
N MET A 150 15.41 -2.09 -3.01
CA MET A 150 15.60 -3.52 -2.77
C MET A 150 16.23 -3.82 -1.40
N ALA A 151 17.19 -3.01 -0.96
CA ALA A 151 17.75 -3.14 0.38
C ALA A 151 16.71 -2.83 1.47
N GLU A 152 15.87 -1.82 1.26
CA GLU A 152 14.76 -1.47 2.16
C GLU A 152 13.69 -2.55 2.18
N LEU A 153 13.33 -3.11 1.02
CA LEU A 153 12.41 -4.25 0.92
C LEU A 153 12.96 -5.44 1.71
N LYS A 154 14.22 -5.83 1.47
CA LYS A 154 14.86 -6.93 2.18
C LYS A 154 14.82 -6.73 3.70
N LYS A 155 15.07 -5.51 4.16
CA LYS A 155 14.97 -5.14 5.57
C LYS A 155 13.53 -5.26 6.09
N ALA A 156 12.54 -4.86 5.30
CA ALA A 156 11.13 -4.93 5.66
C ALA A 156 10.60 -6.38 5.72
N CYS A 157 11.14 -7.29 4.91
CA CYS A 157 10.82 -8.72 4.96
C CYS A 157 11.35 -9.39 6.25
N GLY A 158 12.40 -8.84 6.88
CA GLY A 158 12.97 -9.40 8.11
C GLY A 158 13.42 -10.85 7.92
N ASP A 159 12.82 -11.75 8.69
CA ASP A 159 13.11 -13.19 8.64
C ASP A 159 12.38 -13.93 7.49
N ASP A 160 11.39 -13.29 6.85
CA ASP A 160 10.69 -13.85 5.68
C ASP A 160 11.49 -13.62 4.39
N THR A 161 12.62 -14.31 4.29
CA THR A 161 13.49 -14.23 3.10
C THR A 161 12.80 -14.76 1.85
N GLU A 162 11.81 -15.64 1.98
CA GLU A 162 11.06 -16.16 0.85
C GLU A 162 10.21 -15.07 0.19
N MET A 163 9.59 -14.18 0.96
CA MET A 163 8.84 -13.06 0.40
C MET A 163 9.73 -12.15 -0.45
N TYR A 164 10.95 -11.86 0.02
CA TYR A 164 11.92 -11.09 -0.78
C TYR A 164 12.25 -11.79 -2.10
N ASP A 165 12.49 -13.10 -2.07
CA ASP A 165 12.76 -13.88 -3.28
C ASP A 165 11.56 -13.91 -4.23
N ARG A 166 10.33 -13.95 -3.71
CA ARG A 166 9.09 -13.93 -4.54
C ARG A 166 8.99 -12.61 -5.30
N VAL A 167 9.32 -11.49 -4.65
CA VAL A 167 9.33 -10.16 -5.28
C VAL A 167 10.42 -10.06 -6.34
N LEU A 168 11.63 -10.55 -6.05
CA LEU A 168 12.70 -10.61 -7.04
C LEU A 168 12.32 -11.43 -8.27
N ASN A 169 11.62 -12.56 -8.08
CA ASN A 169 11.14 -13.37 -9.19
C ASN A 169 10.06 -12.66 -10.01
N GLY A 170 9.11 -11.99 -9.36
CA GLY A 170 8.13 -11.16 -10.06
C GLY A 170 8.79 -10.07 -10.90
N LEU A 171 9.79 -9.37 -10.34
CA LEU A 171 10.55 -8.36 -11.06
C LEU A 171 11.34 -8.97 -12.22
N SER A 172 12.02 -10.10 -12.00
CA SER A 172 12.78 -10.81 -13.03
C SER A 172 11.91 -11.23 -14.21
N ILE A 173 10.69 -11.70 -13.94
CA ILE A 173 9.71 -12.04 -14.98
C ILE A 173 9.34 -10.77 -15.74
N ALA A 174 8.96 -9.70 -15.04
CA ALA A 174 8.57 -8.43 -15.65
C ALA A 174 9.68 -7.90 -16.58
N LEU A 175 10.93 -7.85 -16.11
CA LEU A 175 12.08 -7.38 -16.90
C LEU A 175 12.42 -8.27 -18.11
N SER A 176 11.88 -9.49 -18.16
CA SER A 176 12.00 -10.38 -19.33
C SER A 176 10.90 -10.14 -20.37
N MET A 177 9.87 -9.36 -20.04
CA MET A 177 8.75 -9.10 -20.94
C MET A 177 9.09 -7.99 -21.95
N PRO A 178 8.61 -8.07 -23.20
CA PRO A 178 8.92 -7.07 -24.23
C PRO A 178 8.54 -5.64 -23.88
N GLU A 179 7.47 -5.43 -23.10
CA GLU A 179 7.03 -4.08 -22.69
C GLU A 179 7.98 -3.34 -21.74
N PHE A 180 9.00 -4.01 -21.21
CA PHE A 180 10.03 -3.43 -20.34
C PHE A 180 11.42 -3.40 -21.01
N ALA A 181 11.50 -3.71 -22.31
CA ALA A 181 12.78 -3.73 -23.05
C ALA A 181 13.41 -2.33 -23.21
N ASP A 182 12.67 -1.26 -22.91
CA ASP A 182 13.12 0.13 -22.91
C ASP A 182 13.83 0.55 -21.62
N LEU A 183 13.81 -0.28 -20.57
CA LEU A 183 14.53 -0.01 -19.34
C LEU A 183 16.06 -0.06 -19.51
N PRO A 184 16.83 0.62 -18.63
CA PRO A 184 18.29 0.60 -18.70
C PRO A 184 18.84 -0.83 -18.66
N LYS A 185 19.75 -1.15 -19.60
CA LYS A 185 20.34 -2.50 -19.72
C LYS A 185 20.95 -3.01 -18.42
N GLU A 186 21.63 -2.13 -17.68
CA GLU A 186 22.23 -2.46 -16.39
C GLU A 186 21.22 -2.93 -15.33
N VAL A 187 19.96 -2.44 -15.40
CA VAL A 187 18.87 -2.87 -14.53
C VAL A 187 18.39 -4.26 -14.92
N ILE A 188 18.13 -4.45 -16.22
CA ILE A 188 17.70 -5.74 -16.78
C ILE A 188 18.75 -6.82 -16.47
N GLU A 189 20.02 -6.57 -16.79
CA GLU A 189 21.10 -7.53 -16.57
C GLU A 189 21.23 -7.95 -15.09
N LYS A 190 21.08 -7.00 -14.16
CA LYS A 190 21.19 -7.28 -12.72
C LYS A 190 20.01 -8.07 -12.16
N TYR A 191 18.79 -7.74 -12.58
CA TYR A 191 17.57 -8.22 -11.91
C TYR A 191 16.83 -9.33 -12.66
N THR A 192 17.23 -9.69 -13.89
CA THR A 192 16.66 -10.82 -14.66
C THR A 192 17.23 -12.20 -14.28
N HIS A 193 18.12 -12.27 -13.27
CA HIS A 193 18.77 -13.51 -12.81
C HIS A 193 18.35 -13.92 -11.39
N ALA A 194 17.07 -13.77 -11.05
CA ALA A 194 16.58 -14.09 -9.71
C ALA A 194 16.75 -15.60 -9.37
N PRO A 195 16.99 -15.94 -8.08
CA PRO A 195 17.11 -17.33 -7.66
C PRO A 195 15.80 -18.08 -7.88
N ALA A 196 15.88 -19.26 -8.50
CA ALA A 196 14.73 -20.12 -8.73
C ALA A 196 14.06 -20.50 -7.39
N ILE A 197 12.83 -20.02 -7.16
CA ILE A 197 12.02 -20.50 -6.05
C ILE A 197 11.59 -21.93 -6.37
N LYS A 198 11.92 -22.85 -5.45
CA LYS A 198 11.34 -24.19 -5.46
C LYS A 198 9.88 -24.07 -5.03
N VAL A 199 8.99 -23.86 -6.00
CA VAL A 199 7.54 -23.92 -5.76
C VAL A 199 7.23 -25.33 -5.26
N LYS A 200 6.96 -25.47 -3.96
CA LYS A 200 6.30 -26.67 -3.45
C LYS A 200 4.91 -26.64 -4.03
N ARG A 201 4.68 -27.35 -5.15
CA ARG A 201 3.33 -27.60 -5.64
C ARG A 201 2.51 -28.11 -4.46
N ALA A 202 1.53 -27.32 -4.02
CA ALA A 202 0.48 -27.85 -3.19
C ALA A 202 -0.10 -29.03 -3.96
N THR A 203 -0.03 -30.21 -3.36
CA THR A 203 -0.70 -31.40 -3.89
C THR A 203 -2.15 -31.01 -4.04
N VAL A 204 -2.63 -30.92 -5.28
CA VAL A 204 -4.06 -30.77 -5.56
C VAL A 204 -4.70 -31.98 -4.91
N VAL A 205 -5.34 -31.79 -3.75
CA VAL A 205 -6.21 -32.79 -3.18
C VAL A 205 -7.33 -32.94 -4.20
N ALA A 206 -7.44 -34.13 -4.77
CA ALA A 206 -8.47 -34.45 -5.75
C ALA A 206 -9.84 -33.97 -5.24
N PRO A 207 -10.73 -33.52 -6.14
CA PRO A 207 -12.08 -33.14 -5.73
C PRO A 207 -12.70 -34.31 -4.97
N VAL A 208 -13.17 -34.02 -3.76
CA VAL A 208 -13.99 -34.94 -2.97
C VAL A 208 -15.17 -35.30 -3.86
N GLU A 209 -15.32 -36.59 -4.18
CA GLU A 209 -16.50 -37.08 -4.89
C GLU A 209 -17.73 -36.62 -4.09
N GLU A 210 -18.56 -35.82 -4.74
CA GLU A 210 -19.85 -35.38 -4.24
C GLU A 210 -20.71 -36.64 -3.99
N GLU A 211 -20.82 -37.06 -2.72
CA GLU A 211 -21.79 -38.09 -2.35
C GLU A 211 -23.18 -37.59 -2.75
N ALA A 212 -23.79 -38.33 -3.67
CA ALA A 212 -25.13 -38.06 -4.18
C ALA A 212 -26.11 -37.89 -3.02
N VAL A 213 -26.65 -36.68 -2.88
CA VAL A 213 -27.76 -36.39 -2.00
C VAL A 213 -28.95 -37.24 -2.44
N ALA A 214 -29.34 -38.18 -1.58
CA ALA A 214 -30.55 -38.96 -1.76
C ALA A 214 -31.76 -38.02 -1.85
N THR A 215 -32.51 -38.16 -2.92
CA THR A 215 -33.79 -37.47 -3.15
C THR A 215 -34.78 -37.80 -2.02
N PRO A 216 -35.64 -36.88 -1.57
CA PRO A 216 -36.62 -37.17 -0.53
C PRO A 216 -37.66 -38.17 -1.03
N GLU A 217 -37.87 -39.26 -0.28
CA GLU A 217 -39.04 -40.12 -0.46
C GLU A 217 -40.31 -39.32 -0.17
N GLU A 218 -41.24 -39.44 -1.10
CA GLU A 218 -42.61 -38.93 -1.07
C GLU A 218 -43.36 -39.57 0.12
N VAL A 219 -43.61 -38.79 1.18
CA VAL A 219 -44.47 -39.24 2.29
C VAL A 219 -45.92 -39.16 1.82
N THR A 220 -46.47 -40.31 1.42
CA THR A 220 -47.89 -40.47 1.17
C THR A 220 -48.66 -40.42 2.49
N ALA A 221 -49.75 -39.66 2.47
CA ALA A 221 -50.67 -39.53 3.57
C ALA A 221 -51.43 -40.84 3.78
N ASP A 222 -51.15 -41.55 4.87
CA ASP A 222 -52.16 -42.30 5.60
C ASP A 222 -51.65 -42.77 6.97
N THR A 223 -52.54 -42.71 7.95
CA THR A 223 -52.46 -43.35 9.28
C THR A 223 -51.78 -42.57 10.42
N ILE A 224 -52.55 -41.70 11.10
CA ILE A 224 -52.62 -41.73 12.57
C ILE A 224 -54.10 -41.61 12.97
N GLN A 225 -54.57 -42.64 13.68
CA GLN A 225 -55.87 -42.73 14.35
C GLN A 225 -55.95 -41.81 15.57
#